data_AF-A0A7X7AT51-F1
#
_entry.id   AF-A0A7X7AT51-F1
#
_cell.length_a   1.000
_cell.length_b   1.000
_cell.length_c   1.000
_cell.angle_alpha   90.00
_cell.angle_beta   90.00
_cell.angle_gamma   90.00
#
_symmetry.space_group_name_H-M   'P 1'
#
loop_
_entity.id
_entity.type
_entity.pdbx_description
1 polymer ?
#
loop_
_entity_poly.entity_id
_entity_poly.type
_entity_poly.pdbx_seq_one_letter_code
_entity_poly.pdbx_strand_id
1 'polypeptide(L)'
;MKESVSKKTLVIAGVSIIGFLISILVIVWIFSLFKPNYISYEKFEEKVITATKKFYSDNPTLLPINDGEYSILYSTLQDNNYISPLNELLEDGDKCTIEIKIIKYEENFSYIPYLNCPGSYETKELYKVITDNNSIVISGDGLYRANDNSLYYKGDIKNNYLMFGSIDNEKNILWRIISIDSDNNIKIIRTTATEETYTWDDRYNINKSSTTGYNDFEVSRLKETLQSFGTSELILTDALKSKLVAKNLCVGKRNIKDTDNSGNIECSIMSEDKYLFGALSTYEYLRASLDENCNKISDKSCINYNYLPGFFKSTWAITANNDTTHKVFYFSNSEVSDSTASNSKKIMVVTNLNNRVLYKSGNGSLSDPYIIK
;
A
#
# COMPACT_ATOMS: atom_id res chain seq x y z
N MET A 1 -4.42 -53.54 71.54
CA MET A 1 -4.64 -52.31 72.31
C MET A 1 -4.96 -51.21 71.31
N LYS A 2 -6.25 -50.91 71.09
CA LYS A 2 -6.71 -49.87 70.13
C LYS A 2 -7.03 -48.62 70.94
N GLU A 3 -6.18 -47.61 70.84
CA GLU A 3 -6.42 -46.28 71.41
C GLU A 3 -7.62 -45.64 70.70
N SER A 4 -8.66 -45.31 71.46
CA SER A 4 -9.81 -44.58 70.96
C SER A 4 -9.43 -43.12 70.75
N VAL A 5 -9.17 -42.73 69.51
CA VAL A 5 -9.03 -41.32 69.12
C VAL A 5 -10.31 -40.59 69.54
N SER A 6 -10.18 -39.55 70.37
CA SER A 6 -11.34 -38.82 70.90
C SER A 6 -12.13 -38.18 69.75
N LYS A 7 -13.47 -38.23 69.81
CA LYS A 7 -14.38 -37.58 68.85
C LYS A 7 -14.01 -36.11 68.59
N LYS A 8 -13.48 -35.39 69.59
CA LYS A 8 -13.03 -34.00 69.46
C LYS A 8 -11.78 -33.86 68.57
N THR A 9 -10.83 -34.79 68.69
CA THR A 9 -9.59 -34.79 67.88
C THR A 9 -9.90 -35.05 66.40
N LEU A 10 -10.89 -35.91 66.12
CA LEU A 10 -11.32 -36.27 64.77
C LEU A 10 -12.10 -35.13 64.08
N VAL A 11 -12.90 -34.37 64.85
CA VAL A 11 -13.61 -33.17 64.35
C VAL A 11 -12.66 -32.00 64.09
N ILE A 12 -11.68 -31.76 64.97
CA ILE A 12 -10.69 -30.67 64.80
C ILE A 12 -9.76 -30.95 63.60
N ALA A 13 -9.35 -32.20 63.41
CA ALA A 13 -8.58 -32.61 62.24
C ALA A 13 -9.39 -32.49 60.93
N GLY A 14 -10.67 -32.89 60.94
CA GLY A 14 -11.56 -32.77 59.77
C GLY A 14 -11.84 -31.31 59.37
N VAL A 15 -12.09 -30.42 60.33
CA VAL A 15 -12.31 -28.99 60.06
C VAL A 15 -11.05 -28.29 59.55
N SER A 16 -9.86 -28.67 60.05
CA SER A 16 -8.59 -28.12 59.58
C SER A 16 -8.27 -28.54 58.14
N ILE A 17 -8.56 -29.80 57.77
CA ILE A 17 -8.34 -30.30 56.40
C ILE A 17 -9.28 -29.61 55.41
N ILE A 18 -10.56 -29.44 55.78
CA ILE A 18 -11.54 -28.74 54.93
C ILE A 18 -11.18 -27.26 54.77
N GLY A 19 -10.74 -26.59 55.85
CA GLY A 19 -10.28 -25.20 55.79
C GLY A 19 -9.06 -25.01 54.89
N PHE A 20 -8.09 -25.94 54.93
CA PHE A 20 -6.92 -25.93 54.06
C PHE A 20 -7.26 -26.21 52.58
N LEU A 21 -8.23 -27.09 52.33
CA LEU A 21 -8.71 -27.34 50.97
C LEU A 21 -9.41 -26.12 50.37
N ILE A 22 -10.22 -25.42 51.18
CA ILE A 22 -10.90 -24.19 50.78
C ILE A 22 -9.88 -23.07 50.51
N SER A 23 -8.84 -22.93 51.34
CA SER A 23 -7.80 -21.92 51.10
C SER A 23 -7.00 -22.19 49.82
N ILE A 24 -6.69 -23.45 49.50
CA ILE A 24 -6.07 -23.83 48.21
C ILE A 24 -6.99 -23.47 47.04
N LEU A 25 -8.29 -23.77 47.13
CA LEU A 25 -9.25 -23.44 46.07
C LEU A 25 -9.39 -21.93 45.86
N VAL A 26 -9.36 -21.13 46.93
CA VAL A 26 -9.37 -19.66 46.85
C VAL A 26 -8.07 -19.14 46.23
N ILE A 27 -6.92 -19.71 46.57
CA ILE A 27 -5.63 -19.35 45.96
C ILE A 27 -5.63 -19.68 44.47
N VAL A 28 -6.07 -20.87 44.08
CA VAL A 28 -6.21 -21.27 42.66
C VAL A 28 -7.21 -20.38 41.94
N TRP A 29 -8.31 -20.00 42.59
CA TRP A 29 -9.30 -19.08 42.03
C TRP A 29 -8.71 -17.67 41.84
N ILE A 30 -7.97 -17.14 42.81
CA ILE A 30 -7.23 -15.87 42.70
C ILE A 30 -6.19 -15.94 41.57
N PHE A 31 -5.39 -17.01 41.48
CA PHE A 31 -4.47 -17.21 40.35
C PHE A 31 -5.20 -17.37 39.01
N SER A 32 -6.40 -17.92 38.99
CA SER A 32 -7.22 -18.01 37.78
C SER A 32 -7.79 -16.66 37.33
N LEU A 33 -7.88 -15.67 38.23
CA LEU A 33 -8.23 -14.29 37.93
C LEU A 33 -7.04 -13.49 37.37
N PHE A 34 -5.80 -13.96 37.58
CA PHE A 34 -4.57 -13.41 37.01
C PHE A 34 -4.14 -14.15 35.73
N LYS A 35 -5.08 -14.49 34.84
CA LYS A 35 -4.67 -14.89 33.49
C LYS A 35 -4.11 -13.66 32.77
N PRO A 36 -2.85 -13.71 32.28
CA PRO A 36 -2.34 -12.63 31.45
C PRO A 36 -3.23 -12.49 30.22
N ASN A 37 -3.80 -11.31 30.01
CA ASN A 37 -4.58 -10.98 28.83
C ASN A 37 -3.62 -10.65 27.68
N TYR A 38 -2.97 -11.68 27.14
CA TYR A 38 -2.15 -11.52 25.94
C TYR A 38 -2.99 -10.98 24.79
N ILE A 39 -2.43 -10.03 24.06
CA ILE A 39 -3.06 -9.42 22.90
C ILE A 39 -2.49 -10.00 21.61
N SER A 40 -3.22 -9.87 20.51
CA SER A 40 -2.68 -10.25 19.20
C SER A 40 -1.54 -9.33 18.80
N TYR A 41 -0.64 -9.82 17.94
CA TYR A 41 0.49 -9.05 17.41
C TYR A 41 0.04 -7.73 16.75
N GLU A 42 -1.06 -7.75 16.00
CA GLU A 42 -1.62 -6.54 15.38
C GLU A 42 -2.07 -5.51 16.43
N LYS A 43 -2.80 -5.94 17.47
CA LYS A 43 -3.20 -5.05 18.57
C LYS A 43 -2.00 -4.54 19.35
N PHE A 44 -0.94 -5.34 19.45
CA PHE A 44 0.29 -4.93 20.09
C PHE A 44 0.99 -3.82 19.29
N GLU A 45 1.14 -3.98 17.97
CA GLU A 45 1.70 -2.94 17.09
C GLU A 45 0.88 -1.64 17.15
N GLU A 46 -0.45 -1.72 17.14
CA GLU A 46 -1.32 -0.54 17.33
C GLU A 46 -1.05 0.16 18.68
N LYS A 47 -0.87 -0.63 19.75
CA LYS A 47 -0.54 -0.11 21.08
C LYS A 47 0.83 0.57 21.09
N VAL A 48 1.81 0.04 20.37
CA VAL A 48 3.14 0.66 20.19
C VAL A 48 3.03 1.99 19.46
N ILE A 49 2.23 2.06 18.37
CA ILE A 49 2.00 3.30 17.63
C ILE A 49 1.39 4.35 18.55
N THR A 50 0.35 4.00 19.30
CA THR A 50 -0.30 4.92 20.24
C THR A 50 0.64 5.37 21.35
N ALA A 51 1.44 4.46 21.92
CA ALA A 51 2.44 4.79 22.94
C ALA A 51 3.52 5.74 22.39
N THR A 52 4.01 5.49 21.17
CA THR A 52 5.02 6.33 20.51
C THR A 52 4.49 7.73 20.22
N LYS A 53 3.27 7.83 19.67
CA LYS A 53 2.60 9.11 19.45
C LYS A 53 2.45 9.89 20.77
N LYS A 54 2.04 9.20 21.84
CA LYS A 54 1.89 9.82 23.16
C LYS A 54 3.23 10.31 23.71
N PHE A 55 4.29 9.51 23.61
CA PHE A 55 5.64 9.90 24.04
C PHE A 55 6.09 11.21 23.39
N TYR A 56 5.94 11.33 22.06
CA TYR A 56 6.32 12.54 21.35
C TYR A 56 5.37 13.72 21.57
N SER A 57 4.07 13.47 21.80
CA SER A 57 3.13 14.51 22.21
C SER A 57 3.51 15.13 23.56
N ASP A 58 3.99 14.31 24.49
CA ASP A 58 4.42 14.76 25.82
C ASP A 58 5.86 15.34 25.78
N ASN A 59 6.65 14.99 24.75
CA ASN A 59 8.05 15.42 24.57
C ASN A 59 8.30 16.03 23.16
N PRO A 60 7.66 17.15 22.81
CA PRO A 60 7.67 17.68 21.44
C PRO A 60 9.06 18.10 20.94
N THR A 61 9.99 18.42 21.84
CA THR A 61 11.37 18.79 21.50
C THR A 61 12.22 17.61 21.00
N LEU A 62 11.77 16.37 21.23
CA LEU A 62 12.45 15.16 20.77
C LEU A 62 11.96 14.71 19.39
N LEU A 63 10.89 15.33 18.88
CA LEU A 63 10.34 15.03 17.57
C LEU A 63 11.37 15.41 16.49
N PRO A 64 11.57 14.58 15.46
CA PRO A 64 12.44 14.95 14.35
C PRO A 64 12.04 16.28 13.70
N ILE A 65 13.03 17.14 13.44
CA ILE A 65 12.83 18.45 12.80
C ILE A 65 13.02 18.38 11.28
N ASN A 66 13.94 17.52 10.83
CA ASN A 66 14.24 17.35 9.41
C ASN A 66 13.53 16.10 8.86
N ASP A 67 13.22 16.14 7.58
CA ASP A 67 12.71 14.96 6.88
C ASP A 67 13.71 13.81 6.94
N GLY A 68 13.20 12.59 7.08
CA GLY A 68 14.04 11.40 7.16
C GLY A 68 13.45 10.28 8.00
N GLU A 69 14.25 9.24 8.19
CA GLU A 69 13.92 8.06 9.00
C GLU A 69 14.72 8.07 10.30
N TYR A 70 14.00 7.92 11.40
CA TYR A 70 14.49 7.94 12.76
C TYR A 70 14.06 6.68 13.48
N SER A 71 14.67 6.39 14.62
CA SER A 71 14.33 5.21 15.41
C SER A 71 14.25 5.57 16.89
N ILE A 72 13.29 4.96 17.56
CA ILE A 72 13.17 5.00 19.02
C ILE A 72 13.24 3.57 19.55
N LEU A 73 13.94 3.40 20.66
CA LEU A 73 14.00 2.11 21.33
C LEU A 73 12.68 1.85 22.07
N TYR A 74 12.20 0.61 22.02
CA TYR A 74 11.03 0.21 22.81
C TYR A 74 11.26 0.41 24.31
N SER A 75 12.49 0.18 24.79
CA SER A 75 12.88 0.45 26.18
C SER A 75 12.66 1.90 26.59
N THR A 76 12.87 2.88 25.70
CA THR A 76 12.57 4.28 25.99
C THR A 76 11.09 4.49 26.33
N LEU A 77 10.17 3.79 25.65
CA LEU A 77 8.74 3.86 25.96
C LEU A 77 8.41 3.15 27.29
N GLN A 78 9.09 2.04 27.57
CA GLN A 78 8.91 1.27 28.82
C GLN A 78 9.39 2.05 30.04
N ASP A 79 10.62 2.57 29.99
CA ASP A 79 11.28 3.29 31.09
C ASP A 79 10.50 4.56 31.48
N ASN A 80 9.80 5.16 30.52
CA ASN A 80 8.93 6.32 30.73
C ASN A 80 7.45 5.94 30.97
N ASN A 81 7.13 4.66 31.21
CA ASN A 81 5.80 4.15 31.54
C ASN A 81 4.72 4.39 30.46
N TYR A 82 5.11 4.52 29.19
CA TYR A 82 4.16 4.63 28.07
C TYR A 82 3.64 3.27 27.60
N ILE A 83 4.38 2.18 27.84
CA ILE A 83 4.00 0.83 27.44
C ILE A 83 4.57 -0.24 28.38
N SER A 84 3.82 -1.32 28.59
CA SER A 84 4.25 -2.46 29.41
C SER A 84 5.35 -3.29 28.74
N PRO A 85 6.09 -4.12 29.50
CA PRO A 85 6.96 -5.16 28.95
C PRO A 85 6.32 -6.08 27.92
N LEU A 86 7.14 -6.57 26.98
CA LEU A 86 6.69 -7.47 25.90
C LEU A 86 6.02 -8.72 26.45
N ASN A 87 6.62 -9.35 27.46
CA ASN A 87 6.14 -10.59 28.08
C ASN A 87 4.88 -10.43 28.95
N GLU A 88 4.47 -9.21 29.23
CA GLU A 88 3.16 -8.92 29.82
C GLU A 88 2.05 -8.77 28.76
N LEU A 89 2.43 -8.47 27.51
CA LEU A 89 1.50 -8.18 26.42
C LEU A 89 1.40 -9.31 25.39
N LEU A 90 2.46 -10.07 25.17
CA LEU A 90 2.54 -11.15 24.19
C LEU A 90 2.95 -12.47 24.87
N GLU A 91 2.33 -13.56 24.44
CA GLU A 91 2.57 -14.90 24.99
C GLU A 91 4.03 -15.34 24.83
N ASP A 92 4.64 -15.01 23.69
CA ASP A 92 6.04 -15.29 23.38
C ASP A 92 6.94 -14.04 23.47
N GLY A 93 6.50 -13.03 24.24
CA GLY A 93 7.17 -11.72 24.34
C GLY A 93 8.64 -11.77 24.74
N ASP A 94 9.07 -12.77 25.54
CA ASP A 94 10.46 -12.97 25.93
C ASP A 94 11.40 -13.30 24.75
N LYS A 95 10.84 -13.74 23.61
CA LYS A 95 11.58 -14.08 22.39
C LYS A 95 11.44 -13.00 21.31
N CYS A 96 10.53 -12.06 21.50
CA CYS A 96 10.21 -11.05 20.52
C CYS A 96 11.18 -9.87 20.61
N THR A 97 11.49 -9.28 19.47
CA THR A 97 12.20 -8.00 19.35
C THR A 97 11.32 -7.02 18.61
N ILE A 98 11.40 -5.74 18.96
CA ILE A 98 10.69 -4.68 18.27
C ILE A 98 11.61 -3.51 17.95
N GLU A 99 11.57 -3.10 16.69
CA GLU A 99 12.17 -1.86 16.20
C GLU A 99 11.05 -0.88 15.86
N ILE A 100 11.19 0.39 16.26
CA ILE A 100 10.19 1.42 15.97
C ILE A 100 10.84 2.48 15.09
N LYS A 101 10.32 2.63 13.88
CA LYS A 101 10.72 3.67 12.94
C LYS A 101 9.76 4.86 12.99
N ILE A 102 10.33 6.06 12.93
CA ILE A 102 9.59 7.31 12.74
C ILE A 102 10.02 7.90 11.41
N ILE A 103 9.07 8.18 10.54
CA ILE A 103 9.33 8.82 9.25
C ILE A 103 8.71 10.20 9.28
N LYS A 104 9.52 11.22 9.05
CA LYS A 104 9.08 12.60 8.88
C LYS A 104 9.13 12.99 7.41
N TYR A 105 8.04 13.56 6.93
CA TYR A 105 7.95 14.19 5.62
C TYR A 105 7.06 15.43 5.73
N GLU A 106 7.64 16.61 5.52
CA GLU A 106 6.98 17.90 5.77
C GLU A 106 6.39 17.91 7.19
N GLU A 107 5.14 18.32 7.38
CA GLU A 107 4.49 18.34 8.71
C GLU A 107 3.94 16.98 9.16
N ASN A 108 4.13 15.93 8.36
CA ASN A 108 3.53 14.61 8.61
C ASN A 108 4.51 13.62 9.24
N PHE A 109 3.99 12.76 10.12
CA PHE A 109 4.74 11.72 10.81
C PHE A 109 4.08 10.35 10.66
N SER A 110 4.88 9.35 10.30
CA SER A 110 4.48 7.94 10.32
C SER A 110 5.26 7.17 11.37
N TYR A 111 4.57 6.35 12.15
CA TYR A 111 5.14 5.53 13.22
C TYR A 111 4.95 4.07 12.84
N ILE A 112 6.05 3.34 12.67
CA ILE A 112 6.04 2.01 12.07
C ILE A 112 6.76 1.03 13.02
N PRO A 113 6.01 0.17 13.71
CA PRO A 113 6.58 -0.90 14.52
C PRO A 113 6.95 -2.09 13.63
N TYR A 114 8.16 -2.62 13.81
CA TYR A 114 8.64 -3.87 13.23
C TYR A 114 8.80 -4.88 14.36
N LEU A 115 7.82 -5.76 14.51
CA LEU A 115 7.83 -6.84 15.49
C LEU A 115 8.37 -8.11 14.83
N ASN A 116 9.34 -8.74 15.48
CA ASN A 116 9.85 -10.05 15.11
C ASN A 116 9.81 -10.99 16.31
N CYS A 117 8.94 -11.99 16.25
CA CYS A 117 8.77 -13.08 17.21
C CYS A 117 9.12 -14.40 16.49
N PRO A 118 10.37 -14.87 16.59
CA PRO A 118 10.86 -16.00 15.79
C PRO A 118 9.98 -17.25 15.91
N GLY A 119 9.50 -17.74 14.75
CA GLY A 119 8.62 -18.91 14.65
C GLY A 119 7.13 -18.62 14.79
N SER A 120 6.74 -17.41 15.20
CA SER A 120 5.33 -17.04 15.41
C SER A 120 4.87 -15.91 14.50
N TYR A 121 5.63 -14.80 14.44
CA TYR A 121 5.20 -13.58 13.76
C TYR A 121 6.36 -12.71 13.32
N GLU A 122 6.25 -12.10 12.14
CA GLU A 122 7.17 -11.08 11.66
C GLU A 122 6.40 -10.02 10.90
N THR A 123 6.64 -8.76 11.24
CA THR A 123 6.16 -7.62 10.46
C THR A 123 6.91 -7.54 9.14
N LYS A 124 6.19 -7.56 8.02
CA LYS A 124 6.77 -7.53 6.67
C LYS A 124 6.28 -6.33 5.88
N GLU A 125 7.19 -5.67 5.16
CA GLU A 125 6.80 -4.70 4.13
C GLU A 125 6.11 -5.43 2.97
N LEU A 126 5.07 -4.79 2.41
CA LEU A 126 4.25 -5.38 1.36
C LEU A 126 5.07 -5.78 0.14
N TYR A 127 6.06 -4.97 -0.25
CA TYR A 127 6.87 -5.26 -1.44
C TYR A 127 7.64 -6.58 -1.28
N LYS A 128 8.17 -6.88 -0.08
CA LYS A 128 8.85 -8.14 0.21
C LYS A 128 7.90 -9.32 0.07
N VAL A 129 6.69 -9.21 0.63
CA VAL A 129 5.66 -10.25 0.51
C VAL A 129 5.27 -10.49 -0.94
N ILE A 130 5.15 -9.43 -1.75
CA ILE A 130 4.88 -9.55 -3.18
C ILE A 130 6.03 -10.29 -3.87
N THR A 131 7.28 -9.90 -3.63
CA THR A 131 8.44 -10.53 -4.29
C THR A 131 8.70 -11.95 -3.82
N ASP A 132 8.38 -12.29 -2.57
CA ASP A 132 8.56 -13.64 -2.02
C ASP A 132 7.47 -14.59 -2.54
N ASN A 133 6.23 -14.11 -2.67
CA ASN A 133 5.10 -14.91 -3.15
C ASN A 133 5.08 -15.06 -4.68
N ASN A 134 5.84 -14.25 -5.42
CA ASN A 134 5.84 -14.24 -6.88
C ASN A 134 7.25 -14.51 -7.41
N SER A 135 7.42 -15.62 -8.12
CA SER A 135 8.69 -15.92 -8.78
C SER A 135 9.01 -14.86 -9.84
N ILE A 136 10.25 -14.38 -9.83
CA ILE A 136 10.80 -13.57 -10.92
C ILE A 136 11.12 -14.51 -12.08
N VAL A 137 10.50 -14.26 -13.23
CA VAL A 137 10.60 -15.10 -14.43
C VAL A 137 11.23 -14.34 -15.58
N ILE A 138 11.72 -15.09 -16.58
CA ILE A 138 12.23 -14.56 -17.85
C ILE A 138 11.31 -14.90 -19.04
N SER A 139 10.30 -15.75 -18.82
CA SER A 139 9.33 -16.19 -19.82
C SER A 139 8.04 -16.67 -19.14
N GLY A 140 6.90 -16.49 -19.80
CA GLY A 140 5.57 -16.84 -19.26
C GLY A 140 5.00 -15.79 -18.31
N ASP A 141 3.88 -16.11 -17.66
CA ASP A 141 3.22 -15.20 -16.72
C ASP A 141 4.08 -14.98 -15.46
N GLY A 142 4.22 -13.73 -15.01
CA GLY A 142 4.84 -13.45 -13.72
C GLY A 142 5.45 -12.06 -13.57
N LEU A 143 6.33 -11.93 -12.57
CA LEU A 143 7.15 -10.73 -12.35
C LEU A 143 8.41 -10.78 -13.20
N TYR A 144 8.71 -9.68 -13.88
CA TYR A 144 9.90 -9.49 -14.68
C TYR A 144 10.77 -8.40 -14.07
N ARG A 145 12.07 -8.54 -14.21
CA ARG A 145 13.05 -7.54 -13.75
C ARG A 145 13.49 -6.67 -14.93
N ALA A 146 13.44 -5.36 -14.74
CA ALA A 146 14.00 -4.39 -15.67
C ALA A 146 15.49 -4.14 -15.39
N ASN A 147 16.15 -3.41 -16.29
CA ASN A 147 17.59 -3.13 -16.19
C ASN A 147 17.97 -2.27 -14.97
N ASP A 148 17.05 -1.44 -14.49
CA ASP A 148 17.21 -0.57 -13.30
C ASP A 148 16.84 -1.28 -11.98
N ASN A 149 16.71 -2.61 -12.01
CA ASN A 149 16.22 -3.46 -10.93
C ASN A 149 14.75 -3.27 -10.53
N SER A 150 13.97 -2.42 -11.20
CA SER A 150 12.52 -2.38 -11.01
C SER A 150 11.87 -3.70 -11.45
N LEU A 151 10.72 -4.01 -10.86
CA LEU A 151 9.93 -5.21 -11.17
C LEU A 151 8.59 -4.80 -11.77
N TYR A 152 8.08 -5.58 -12.71
CA TYR A 152 6.78 -5.34 -13.32
C TYR A 152 6.10 -6.65 -13.73
N TYR A 153 4.78 -6.63 -13.78
CA TYR A 153 3.98 -7.80 -14.16
C TYR A 153 3.84 -7.93 -15.68
N LYS A 154 3.90 -9.16 -16.21
CA LYS A 154 3.51 -9.50 -17.58
C LYS A 154 2.63 -10.75 -17.60
N GLY A 155 1.69 -10.83 -18.54
CA GLY A 155 0.87 -12.02 -18.73
C GLY A 155 -0.51 -11.95 -18.08
N ASP A 156 -1.14 -13.12 -17.94
CA ASP A 156 -2.45 -13.30 -17.31
C ASP A 156 -2.35 -13.38 -15.78
N ILE A 157 -1.94 -12.26 -15.18
CA ILE A 157 -1.70 -12.15 -13.74
C ILE A 157 -3.02 -12.13 -12.96
N LYS A 158 -3.14 -13.06 -12.00
CA LYS A 158 -4.31 -13.23 -11.14
C LYS A 158 -4.09 -12.83 -9.69
N ASN A 159 -2.84 -12.66 -9.27
CA ASN A 159 -2.42 -12.47 -7.88
C ASN A 159 -1.77 -11.09 -7.63
N ASN A 160 -2.23 -10.06 -8.34
CA ASN A 160 -1.75 -8.68 -8.21
C ASN A 160 -2.82 -7.70 -7.70
N TYR A 161 -3.83 -8.17 -6.97
CA TYR A 161 -4.87 -7.34 -6.38
C TYR A 161 -4.49 -6.86 -4.98
N LEU A 162 -4.81 -5.60 -4.71
CA LEU A 162 -4.60 -4.94 -3.43
C LEU A 162 -5.88 -4.22 -3.03
N MET A 163 -6.20 -4.29 -1.74
CA MET A 163 -7.31 -3.60 -1.13
C MET A 163 -6.79 -2.42 -0.30
N PHE A 164 -7.11 -1.20 -0.72
CA PHE A 164 -6.54 0.00 -0.13
C PHE A 164 -7.49 1.20 -0.20
N GLY A 165 -7.87 1.70 0.97
CA GLY A 165 -8.71 2.88 1.13
C GLY A 165 -10.21 2.63 1.07
N SER A 166 -10.97 3.70 1.28
CA SER A 166 -12.44 3.69 1.33
C SER A 166 -12.96 5.06 0.90
N ILE A 167 -14.04 5.10 0.11
CA ILE A 167 -14.77 6.30 -0.29
C ILE A 167 -16.26 6.05 0.03
N ASP A 168 -16.96 7.02 0.61
CA ASP A 168 -18.44 7.07 0.72
C ASP A 168 -19.14 5.75 1.09
N ASN A 169 -18.76 5.16 2.23
CA ASN A 169 -19.29 3.88 2.75
C ASN A 169 -18.91 2.61 1.96
N GLU A 170 -18.21 2.70 0.82
CA GLU A 170 -17.47 1.57 0.26
C GLU A 170 -16.21 1.34 1.10
N LYS A 171 -16.35 0.44 2.08
CA LYS A 171 -15.18 -0.17 2.72
C LYS A 171 -14.52 -0.99 1.63
N ASN A 172 -13.32 -0.57 1.23
CA ASN A 172 -12.36 -1.28 0.38
C ASN A 172 -12.37 -0.95 -1.12
N ILE A 173 -11.55 0.02 -1.52
CA ILE A 173 -11.24 0.26 -2.93
C ILE A 173 -10.26 -0.81 -3.42
N LEU A 174 -10.59 -1.43 -4.55
CA LEU A 174 -9.75 -2.44 -5.20
C LEU A 174 -8.75 -1.79 -6.16
N TRP A 175 -7.51 -2.25 -6.08
CA TRP A 175 -6.39 -1.80 -6.90
C TRP A 175 -5.68 -3.01 -7.51
N ARG A 176 -4.91 -2.74 -8.57
CA ARG A 176 -3.97 -3.68 -9.16
C ARG A 176 -2.55 -3.16 -9.07
N ILE A 177 -1.63 -4.02 -8.69
CA ILE A 177 -0.20 -3.73 -8.69
C ILE A 177 0.33 -3.81 -10.12
N ILE A 178 1.03 -2.74 -10.54
CA ILE A 178 1.64 -2.63 -11.85
C ILE A 178 3.12 -2.99 -11.78
N SER A 179 3.84 -2.36 -10.86
CA SER A 179 5.28 -2.46 -10.75
C SER A 179 5.78 -2.14 -9.35
N ILE A 180 7.02 -2.51 -9.08
CA ILE A 180 7.80 -2.11 -7.90
C ILE A 180 9.02 -1.36 -8.44
N ASP A 181 9.21 -0.10 -8.06
CA ASP A 181 10.35 0.69 -8.52
C ASP A 181 11.67 0.26 -7.84
N SER A 182 12.80 0.84 -8.27
CA SER A 182 14.12 0.56 -7.71
C SER A 182 14.27 0.93 -6.23
N ASP A 183 13.40 1.81 -5.72
CA ASP A 183 13.34 2.21 -4.32
C ASP A 183 12.36 1.32 -3.51
N ASN A 184 11.79 0.29 -4.14
CA ASN A 184 10.78 -0.62 -3.61
C ASN A 184 9.38 -0.01 -3.37
N ASN A 185 9.08 1.15 -3.95
CA ASN A 185 7.73 1.69 -3.93
C ASN A 185 6.84 0.92 -4.91
N ILE A 186 5.58 0.74 -4.55
CA ILE A 186 4.66 -0.12 -5.30
C ILE A 186 3.68 0.76 -6.09
N LYS A 187 3.80 0.73 -7.42
CA LYS A 187 2.87 1.42 -8.32
C LYS A 187 1.59 0.61 -8.46
N ILE A 188 0.46 1.23 -8.18
CA ILE A 188 -0.87 0.61 -8.21
C ILE A 188 -1.84 1.43 -9.07
N ILE A 189 -2.81 0.77 -9.69
CA ILE A 189 -3.91 1.38 -10.45
C ILE A 189 -5.26 0.97 -9.90
N ARG A 190 -6.17 1.92 -9.74
CA ARG A 190 -7.53 1.66 -9.26
C ARG A 190 -8.30 0.84 -10.31
N THR A 191 -9.03 -0.19 -9.89
CA THR A 191 -9.80 -1.03 -10.83
C THR A 191 -11.07 -0.34 -11.34
N THR A 192 -11.48 0.75 -10.69
CA THR A 192 -12.58 1.62 -11.10
C THR A 192 -12.05 3.01 -11.45
N ALA A 193 -12.63 3.62 -12.49
CA ALA A 193 -12.30 4.99 -12.87
C ALA A 193 -13.08 5.99 -11.99
N THR A 194 -12.66 7.25 -11.98
CA THR A 194 -13.40 8.36 -11.36
C THR A 194 -14.88 8.38 -11.79
N GLU A 195 -15.74 8.90 -10.91
CA GLU A 195 -17.16 9.11 -11.25
C GLU A 195 -17.31 10.16 -12.35
N GLU A 196 -16.64 11.31 -12.14
CA GLU A 196 -16.58 12.42 -13.07
C GLU A 196 -15.64 12.17 -14.25
N THR A 197 -15.86 12.96 -15.31
CA THR A 197 -15.00 13.02 -16.49
C THR A 197 -14.22 14.34 -16.53
N TYR A 198 -13.00 14.26 -17.02
CA TYR A 198 -12.06 15.38 -17.10
C TYR A 198 -11.55 15.53 -18.53
N THR A 199 -11.36 16.77 -18.95
CA THR A 199 -10.61 17.07 -20.18
C THR A 199 -9.12 16.91 -19.91
N TRP A 200 -8.36 16.52 -20.94
CA TRP A 200 -6.91 16.55 -20.82
C TRP A 200 -6.41 18.00 -20.92
N ASP A 201 -6.92 18.73 -21.91
CA ASP A 201 -6.84 20.19 -22.00
C ASP A 201 -7.94 20.68 -22.95
N ASP A 202 -8.54 21.83 -22.68
CA ASP A 202 -9.66 22.38 -23.45
C ASP A 202 -9.40 23.79 -24.01
N ARG A 203 -8.16 24.27 -23.85
CA ARG A 203 -7.76 25.62 -24.26
C ARG A 203 -7.74 25.78 -25.78
N TYR A 204 -7.78 27.04 -26.22
CA TYR A 204 -7.67 27.39 -27.63
C TYR A 204 -6.28 27.04 -28.18
N ASN A 205 -6.24 26.14 -29.15
CA ASN A 205 -5.03 25.70 -29.82
C ASN A 205 -4.79 26.53 -31.08
N ILE A 206 -3.75 27.36 -31.08
CA ILE A 206 -3.44 28.26 -32.21
C ILE A 206 -3.21 27.49 -33.51
N ASN A 207 -2.57 26.31 -33.43
CA ASN A 207 -2.25 25.46 -34.59
C ASN A 207 -3.49 24.77 -35.18
N LYS A 208 -4.62 24.77 -34.46
CA LYS A 208 -5.91 24.19 -34.88
C LYS A 208 -7.02 25.22 -35.01
N SER A 209 -6.75 26.47 -34.66
CA SER A 209 -7.72 27.57 -34.65
C SER A 209 -9.04 27.20 -33.97
N SER A 210 -8.98 26.41 -32.91
CA SER A 210 -10.15 25.87 -32.20
C SER A 210 -9.78 25.41 -30.78
N THR A 211 -10.78 25.18 -29.93
CA THR A 211 -10.62 24.71 -28.53
C THR A 211 -10.42 23.19 -28.47
N THR A 212 -9.44 22.68 -29.22
CA THR A 212 -9.07 21.25 -29.22
C THR A 212 -8.14 20.88 -28.07
N GLY A 213 -7.68 21.87 -27.28
CA GLY A 213 -6.64 21.69 -26.28
C GLY A 213 -5.24 21.53 -26.87
N TYR A 214 -4.24 21.69 -26.01
CA TYR A 214 -2.85 21.29 -26.24
C TYR A 214 -2.60 19.92 -25.66
N ASN A 215 -1.69 19.16 -26.26
CA ASN A 215 -1.22 17.90 -25.72
C ASN A 215 0.14 18.03 -25.01
N ASP A 216 0.31 19.11 -24.25
CA ASP A 216 1.46 19.38 -23.39
C ASP A 216 1.04 19.35 -21.91
N PHE A 217 1.66 18.46 -21.13
CA PHE A 217 1.21 18.12 -19.78
C PHE A 217 1.40 19.28 -18.82
N GLU A 218 2.52 20.00 -18.90
CA GLU A 218 2.87 21.05 -17.94
C GLU A 218 1.93 22.26 -17.98
N VAL A 219 1.22 22.40 -19.10
CA VAL A 219 0.19 23.41 -19.29
C VAL A 219 -1.20 22.79 -19.42
N SER A 220 -1.42 21.53 -19.04
CA SER A 220 -2.71 20.85 -19.24
C SER A 220 -3.71 21.11 -18.12
N ARG A 221 -5.00 20.88 -18.40
CA ARG A 221 -6.04 20.75 -17.35
C ARG A 221 -5.89 19.45 -16.56
N LEU A 222 -5.30 18.41 -17.16
CA LEU A 222 -4.99 17.17 -16.46
C LEU A 222 -4.01 17.42 -15.31
N LYS A 223 -2.98 18.26 -15.49
CA LYS A 223 -2.05 18.66 -14.42
C LYS A 223 -2.80 19.23 -13.21
N GLU A 224 -3.65 20.24 -13.45
CA GLU A 224 -4.49 20.87 -12.41
C GLU A 224 -5.40 19.82 -11.72
N THR A 225 -5.99 18.92 -12.50
CA THR A 225 -6.83 17.82 -12.00
C THR A 225 -6.06 16.89 -11.08
N LEU A 226 -4.88 16.41 -11.49
CA LEU A 226 -4.06 15.50 -10.69
C LEU A 226 -3.53 16.16 -9.42
N GLN A 227 -3.20 17.46 -9.46
CA GLN A 227 -2.86 18.25 -8.26
C GLN A 227 -4.04 18.29 -7.28
N SER A 228 -5.26 18.54 -7.78
CA SER A 228 -6.47 18.57 -6.94
C SER A 228 -6.81 17.22 -6.31
N PHE A 229 -6.48 16.09 -6.97
CA PHE A 229 -6.63 14.76 -6.36
C PHE A 229 -5.70 14.60 -5.15
N GLY A 230 -4.51 15.20 -5.20
CA GLY A 230 -3.55 15.18 -4.09
C GLY A 230 -4.06 15.95 -2.87
N THR A 231 -4.74 17.08 -3.08
CA THR A 231 -5.17 17.98 -2.00
C THR A 231 -6.60 17.75 -1.52
N SER A 232 -7.41 16.97 -2.24
CA SER A 232 -8.80 16.63 -1.86
C SER A 232 -8.93 15.20 -1.36
N GLU A 233 -10.05 14.86 -0.71
CA GLU A 233 -10.35 13.49 -0.28
C GLU A 233 -11.09 12.65 -1.34
N LEU A 234 -11.16 13.14 -2.59
CA LEU A 234 -11.91 12.50 -3.67
C LEU A 234 -11.40 11.08 -4.00
N ILE A 235 -10.09 10.86 -3.89
CA ILE A 235 -9.47 9.57 -4.21
C ILE A 235 -9.17 8.76 -2.94
N LEU A 236 -8.60 9.42 -1.93
CA LEU A 236 -8.23 8.83 -0.64
C LEU A 236 -8.30 9.89 0.45
N THR A 237 -8.61 9.49 1.67
CA THR A 237 -8.52 10.36 2.85
C THR A 237 -7.09 10.74 3.17
N ASP A 238 -6.89 11.86 3.85
CA ASP A 238 -5.53 12.34 4.18
C ASP A 238 -4.73 11.34 5.02
N ALA A 239 -5.40 10.63 5.93
CA ALA A 239 -4.78 9.57 6.73
C ALA A 239 -4.14 8.47 5.87
N LEU A 240 -4.77 8.12 4.74
CA LEU A 240 -4.27 7.08 3.83
C LEU A 240 -3.20 7.61 2.88
N LYS A 241 -3.22 8.90 2.54
CA LYS A 241 -2.18 9.52 1.70
C LYS A 241 -0.79 9.45 2.34
N SER A 242 -0.69 9.35 3.67
CA SER A 242 0.58 9.12 4.38
C SER A 242 1.30 7.83 3.96
N LYS A 243 0.59 6.86 3.38
CA LYS A 243 1.13 5.60 2.86
C LYS A 243 1.64 5.71 1.42
N LEU A 244 1.47 6.87 0.80
CA LEU A 244 1.88 7.13 -0.58
C LEU A 244 3.25 7.81 -0.63
N VAL A 245 3.84 7.84 -1.82
CA VAL A 245 4.99 8.67 -2.15
C VAL A 245 4.70 9.48 -3.41
N ALA A 246 4.93 10.79 -3.34
CA ALA A 246 4.80 11.65 -4.51
C ALA A 246 5.98 11.43 -5.47
N LYS A 247 5.68 11.27 -6.77
CA LYS A 247 6.69 11.02 -7.81
C LYS A 247 6.49 11.97 -8.98
N ASN A 248 7.58 12.33 -9.65
CA ASN A 248 7.48 12.94 -10.97
C ASN A 248 6.86 11.92 -11.94
N LEU A 249 6.02 12.38 -12.87
CA LEU A 249 5.32 11.56 -13.83
C LEU A 249 6.08 11.51 -15.16
N CYS A 250 6.03 10.38 -15.86
CA CYS A 250 6.59 10.22 -17.20
C CYS A 250 5.63 10.82 -18.24
N VAL A 251 5.92 12.03 -18.71
CA VAL A 251 5.01 12.87 -19.52
C VAL A 251 5.52 13.09 -20.96
N GLY A 252 6.61 12.43 -21.33
CA GLY A 252 7.12 12.36 -22.68
C GLY A 252 6.07 11.85 -23.67
N LYS A 253 6.09 12.39 -24.88
CA LYS A 253 5.13 12.06 -25.94
C LYS A 253 5.62 10.86 -26.75
N ARG A 254 4.68 10.04 -27.23
CA ARG A 254 4.96 8.84 -28.03
C ARG A 254 4.34 8.96 -29.43
N ASN A 255 5.02 8.43 -30.45
CA ASN A 255 4.41 8.21 -31.77
C ASN A 255 3.71 6.85 -31.80
N ILE A 256 2.62 6.74 -32.57
CA ILE A 256 1.83 5.48 -32.62
C ILE A 256 2.62 4.27 -33.16
N LYS A 257 3.71 4.52 -33.88
CA LYS A 257 4.57 3.52 -34.51
C LYS A 257 5.77 3.09 -33.66
N ASP A 258 6.00 3.73 -32.52
CA ASP A 258 7.14 3.42 -31.66
C ASP A 258 6.98 2.05 -31.02
N THR A 259 8.08 1.29 -30.99
CA THR A 259 8.11 -0.10 -30.51
C THR A 259 8.77 -0.29 -29.14
N ASP A 260 9.40 0.75 -28.59
CA ASP A 260 9.96 0.69 -27.24
C ASP A 260 8.85 0.46 -26.21
N ASN A 261 9.03 -0.53 -25.33
CA ASN A 261 8.12 -0.83 -24.23
C ASN A 261 8.78 -0.66 -22.85
N SER A 262 10.00 -0.14 -22.81
CA SER A 262 10.74 0.05 -21.56
C SER A 262 10.23 1.23 -20.74
N GLY A 263 9.61 2.21 -21.41
CA GLY A 263 9.19 3.48 -20.83
C GLY A 263 10.18 4.61 -21.06
N ASN A 264 11.30 4.35 -21.76
CA ASN A 264 12.30 5.37 -22.09
C ASN A 264 11.72 6.56 -22.86
N ILE A 265 10.72 6.31 -23.73
CA ILE A 265 10.06 7.38 -24.48
C ILE A 265 9.26 8.29 -23.54
N GLU A 266 8.32 7.73 -22.78
CA GLU A 266 7.49 8.49 -21.85
C GLU A 266 8.30 9.13 -20.72
N CYS A 267 9.33 8.46 -20.20
CA CYS A 267 10.15 8.95 -19.10
C CYS A 267 11.35 9.80 -19.57
N SER A 268 11.49 10.06 -20.88
CA SER A 268 12.48 11.02 -21.41
C SER A 268 12.21 12.46 -20.95
N ILE A 269 10.95 12.74 -20.60
CA ILE A 269 10.51 14.00 -19.99
C ILE A 269 9.74 13.63 -18.73
N MET A 270 10.24 14.11 -17.61
CA MET A 270 9.58 14.00 -16.31
C MET A 270 8.79 15.28 -16.04
N SER A 271 7.67 15.17 -15.34
CA SER A 271 6.91 16.34 -14.92
C SER A 271 7.74 17.25 -14.01
N GLU A 272 7.47 18.56 -14.05
CA GLU A 272 8.16 19.54 -13.19
C GLU A 272 7.87 19.28 -11.70
N ASP A 273 6.59 19.07 -11.39
CA ASP A 273 6.12 18.79 -10.04
C ASP A 273 6.09 17.29 -9.73
N LYS A 274 6.04 16.95 -8.43
CA LYS A 274 5.76 15.61 -7.93
C LYS A 274 4.26 15.45 -7.66
N TYR A 275 3.72 14.27 -7.94
CA TYR A 275 2.30 13.98 -7.81
C TYR A 275 2.07 12.72 -6.97
N LEU A 276 1.07 12.77 -6.08
CA LEU A 276 0.55 11.58 -5.40
C LEU A 276 -0.25 10.69 -6.35
N PHE A 277 -0.91 11.29 -7.34
CA PHE A 277 -1.82 10.62 -8.25
C PHE A 277 -1.45 10.93 -9.70
N GLY A 278 -1.61 9.94 -10.56
CA GLY A 278 -1.36 10.04 -12.00
C GLY A 278 -2.36 9.21 -12.80
N ALA A 279 -2.02 9.00 -14.06
CA ALA A 279 -2.70 8.09 -14.98
C ALA A 279 -1.70 7.10 -15.58
N LEU A 280 -2.22 5.99 -16.13
CA LEU A 280 -1.38 4.95 -16.73
C LEU A 280 -0.65 5.48 -17.98
N SER A 281 0.61 5.11 -18.15
CA SER A 281 1.37 5.39 -19.36
C SER A 281 1.17 4.29 -20.41
N THR A 282 1.27 4.62 -21.70
CA THR A 282 1.01 3.63 -22.76
C THR A 282 2.04 2.51 -22.83
N TYR A 283 3.31 2.75 -22.48
CA TYR A 283 4.31 1.69 -22.42
C TYR A 283 3.98 0.61 -21.38
N GLU A 284 3.26 0.95 -20.30
CA GLU A 284 2.91 -0.02 -19.26
C GLU A 284 1.89 -1.04 -19.78
N TYR A 285 0.96 -0.59 -20.61
CA TYR A 285 0.05 -1.47 -21.33
C TYR A 285 0.79 -2.35 -22.34
N LEU A 286 1.71 -1.78 -23.13
CA LEU A 286 2.51 -2.51 -24.11
C LEU A 286 3.37 -3.58 -23.44
N ARG A 287 4.05 -3.22 -22.35
CA ARG A 287 4.96 -4.09 -21.59
C ARG A 287 4.26 -5.23 -20.87
N ALA A 288 2.98 -5.07 -20.51
CA ALA A 288 2.23 -6.08 -19.77
C ALA A 288 1.85 -7.31 -20.62
N SER A 289 1.86 -7.21 -21.95
CA SER A 289 1.55 -8.34 -22.83
C SER A 289 2.74 -9.30 -22.99
N LEU A 290 2.43 -10.59 -23.15
CA LEU A 290 3.38 -11.62 -23.58
C LEU A 290 3.31 -11.96 -25.07
N ASP A 291 2.38 -11.37 -25.83
CA ASP A 291 2.24 -11.67 -27.26
C ASP A 291 3.39 -11.05 -28.06
N GLU A 292 4.13 -11.88 -28.80
CA GLU A 292 5.26 -11.44 -29.63
C GLU A 292 4.84 -10.46 -30.74
N ASN A 293 3.56 -10.44 -31.10
CA ASN A 293 3.02 -9.51 -32.07
C ASN A 293 2.62 -8.17 -31.42
N CYS A 294 2.66 -8.04 -30.10
CA CYS A 294 2.40 -6.79 -29.39
C CYS A 294 3.66 -5.91 -29.42
N ASN A 295 3.88 -5.23 -30.56
CA ASN A 295 5.08 -4.43 -30.78
C ASN A 295 4.82 -2.94 -30.61
N LYS A 296 3.60 -2.47 -30.89
CA LYS A 296 3.18 -1.08 -30.84
C LYS A 296 1.89 -0.96 -30.07
N ILE A 297 1.63 0.23 -29.51
CA ILE A 297 0.42 0.50 -28.72
C ILE A 297 -0.89 0.31 -29.51
N SER A 298 -0.83 0.35 -30.85
CA SER A 298 -1.97 0.13 -31.74
C SER A 298 -2.15 -1.33 -32.18
N ASP A 299 -1.23 -2.22 -31.83
CA ASP A 299 -1.34 -3.63 -32.18
C ASP A 299 -2.39 -4.31 -31.28
N LYS A 300 -3.41 -4.90 -31.90
CA LYS A 300 -4.52 -5.56 -31.18
C LYS A 300 -4.07 -6.78 -30.38
N SER A 301 -2.98 -7.42 -30.78
CA SER A 301 -2.30 -8.50 -30.07
C SER A 301 -1.90 -8.11 -28.65
N CYS A 302 -1.76 -6.82 -28.34
CA CYS A 302 -1.45 -6.36 -26.98
C CYS A 302 -2.54 -6.68 -25.94
N ILE A 303 -3.73 -7.05 -26.37
CA ILE A 303 -4.79 -7.55 -25.48
C ILE A 303 -4.49 -8.96 -24.99
N ASN A 304 -3.77 -9.75 -25.80
CA ASN A 304 -3.48 -11.14 -25.49
C ASN A 304 -2.49 -11.23 -24.33
N TYR A 305 -2.80 -12.11 -23.37
CA TYR A 305 -1.97 -12.37 -22.19
C TYR A 305 -1.59 -11.06 -21.48
N ASN A 306 -2.59 -10.20 -21.27
CA ASN A 306 -2.41 -8.89 -20.66
C ASN A 306 -3.47 -8.70 -19.59
N TYR A 307 -3.03 -8.62 -18.35
CA TYR A 307 -3.94 -8.46 -17.23
C TYR A 307 -4.64 -7.09 -17.23
N LEU A 308 -4.06 -6.03 -17.79
CA LEU A 308 -4.59 -4.66 -17.75
C LEU A 308 -5.94 -4.44 -18.48
N PRO A 309 -6.11 -4.85 -19.76
CA PRO A 309 -7.29 -4.49 -20.56
C PRO A 309 -8.65 -4.87 -19.99
N GLY A 310 -8.75 -5.90 -19.14
CA GLY A 310 -10.02 -6.46 -18.65
C GLY A 310 -10.87 -5.52 -17.78
N PHE A 311 -10.32 -4.39 -17.32
CA PHE A 311 -11.05 -3.43 -16.49
C PHE A 311 -11.05 -2.00 -17.03
N PHE A 312 -10.34 -1.72 -18.12
CA PHE A 312 -10.30 -0.36 -18.66
C PHE A 312 -11.69 0.14 -19.07
N LYS A 313 -12.07 1.28 -18.49
CA LYS A 313 -13.12 2.15 -19.02
C LYS A 313 -12.47 3.22 -19.88
N SER A 314 -13.24 3.93 -20.73
CA SER A 314 -12.72 5.06 -21.51
C SER A 314 -12.01 6.06 -20.58
N THR A 315 -10.68 5.99 -20.53
CA THR A 315 -9.86 6.70 -19.55
C THR A 315 -8.59 7.26 -20.16
N TRP A 316 -8.23 8.47 -19.73
CA TRP A 316 -7.01 9.11 -20.21
C TRP A 316 -5.76 8.32 -19.85
N ALA A 317 -4.84 8.20 -20.81
CA ALA A 317 -3.44 7.94 -20.50
C ALA A 317 -2.76 9.25 -20.12
N ILE A 318 -1.64 9.16 -19.40
CA ILE A 318 -0.77 10.34 -19.23
C ILE A 318 0.00 10.67 -20.52
N THR A 319 0.20 9.67 -21.38
CA THR A 319 0.98 9.79 -22.61
C THR A 319 0.24 10.55 -23.71
N ALA A 320 0.83 11.64 -24.19
CA ALA A 320 0.35 12.39 -25.34
C ALA A 320 0.86 11.82 -26.68
N ASN A 321 0.13 12.07 -27.77
CA ASN A 321 0.54 11.66 -29.11
C ASN A 321 1.51 12.69 -29.72
N ASN A 322 2.75 12.27 -29.99
CA ASN A 322 3.79 13.12 -30.56
C ASN A 322 3.55 13.53 -32.02
N ASP A 323 2.69 12.80 -32.76
CA ASP A 323 2.35 13.11 -34.15
C ASP A 323 1.46 14.37 -34.29
N THR A 324 0.94 14.90 -33.18
CA THR A 324 0.03 16.06 -33.18
C THR A 324 0.29 17.00 -32.01
N THR A 325 -0.37 18.16 -32.02
CA THR A 325 -0.32 19.15 -30.93
C THR A 325 -1.54 19.15 -30.00
N HIS A 326 -2.51 18.26 -30.24
CA HIS A 326 -3.86 18.33 -29.63
C HIS A 326 -4.46 16.97 -29.32
N LYS A 327 -3.79 15.86 -29.66
CA LYS A 327 -4.26 14.51 -29.35
C LYS A 327 -3.46 13.86 -28.25
N VAL A 328 -4.18 13.07 -27.46
CA VAL A 328 -3.66 12.32 -26.32
C VAL A 328 -4.17 10.90 -26.39
N PHE A 329 -3.36 9.93 -25.96
CA PHE A 329 -3.80 8.55 -25.89
C PHE A 329 -4.78 8.32 -24.74
N TYR A 330 -5.66 7.36 -24.94
CA TYR A 330 -6.61 6.90 -23.94
C TYR A 330 -6.83 5.40 -24.10
N PHE A 331 -7.20 4.74 -23.02
CA PHE A 331 -7.57 3.34 -23.00
C PHE A 331 -9.08 3.22 -23.14
N SER A 332 -9.57 2.34 -24.01
CA SER A 332 -10.99 2.11 -24.20
C SER A 332 -11.23 0.70 -24.74
N ASN A 333 -12.15 -0.04 -24.11
CA ASN A 333 -12.53 -1.39 -24.52
C ASN A 333 -11.31 -2.28 -24.80
N SER A 334 -10.36 -2.27 -23.86
CA SER A 334 -9.13 -3.05 -23.95
C SER A 334 -8.10 -2.59 -25.00
N GLU A 335 -8.38 -1.55 -25.79
CA GLU A 335 -7.45 -1.01 -26.79
C GLU A 335 -6.90 0.38 -26.38
N VAL A 336 -5.79 0.78 -27.00
CA VAL A 336 -5.27 2.16 -26.94
C VAL A 336 -5.67 2.89 -28.20
N SER A 337 -6.20 4.10 -28.05
CA SER A 337 -6.54 5.00 -29.16
C SER A 337 -6.15 6.42 -28.81
N ASP A 338 -6.23 7.34 -29.78
CA ASP A 338 -6.04 8.77 -29.51
C ASP A 338 -7.34 9.56 -29.65
N SER A 339 -7.43 10.65 -28.90
CA SER A 339 -8.58 11.54 -28.90
C SER A 339 -8.09 12.97 -28.77
N THR A 340 -8.87 13.92 -29.30
CA THR A 340 -8.69 15.35 -29.02
C THR A 340 -8.65 15.57 -27.51
N ALA A 341 -7.69 16.38 -27.04
CA ALA A 341 -7.45 16.67 -25.63
C ALA A 341 -8.66 17.32 -24.93
N SER A 342 -9.48 18.05 -25.70
CA SER A 342 -10.67 18.73 -25.18
C SER A 342 -11.89 17.83 -24.97
N ASN A 343 -11.82 16.55 -25.37
CA ASN A 343 -12.86 15.59 -25.00
C ASN A 343 -12.75 15.25 -23.51
N SER A 344 -13.87 14.86 -22.90
CA SER A 344 -13.88 14.43 -21.50
C SER A 344 -13.79 12.91 -21.38
N LYS A 345 -12.95 12.42 -20.46
CA LYS A 345 -12.85 10.98 -20.12
C LYS A 345 -12.65 10.82 -18.62
N LYS A 346 -12.95 9.63 -18.10
CA LYS A 346 -12.68 9.30 -16.69
C LYS A 346 -11.18 9.10 -16.46
N ILE A 347 -10.74 9.07 -15.22
CA ILE A 347 -9.35 8.76 -14.87
C ILE A 347 -9.32 7.47 -14.05
N MET A 348 -8.61 6.46 -14.54
CA MET A 348 -8.18 5.32 -13.74
C MET A 348 -6.91 5.72 -13.03
N VAL A 349 -7.09 6.09 -11.77
CA VAL A 349 -6.03 6.72 -10.98
C VAL A 349 -4.92 5.73 -10.70
N VAL A 350 -3.70 6.20 -10.90
CA VAL A 350 -2.46 5.51 -10.55
C VAL A 350 -1.82 6.22 -9.36
N THR A 351 -1.24 5.47 -8.43
CA THR A 351 -0.47 6.03 -7.31
C THR A 351 0.68 5.10 -6.93
N ASN A 352 1.58 5.56 -6.06
CA ASN A 352 2.72 4.79 -5.57
C ASN A 352 2.61 4.67 -4.04
N LEU A 353 2.50 3.44 -3.54
CA LEU A 353 2.69 3.16 -2.12
C LEU A 353 4.17 3.28 -1.77
N ASN A 354 4.48 3.86 -0.63
CA ASN A 354 5.86 3.91 -0.16
C ASN A 354 6.37 2.50 0.23
N ASN A 355 7.68 2.32 0.20
CA ASN A 355 8.34 1.05 0.52
C ASN A 355 8.21 0.59 1.99
N ARG A 356 7.56 1.37 2.86
CA ARG A 356 7.34 1.06 4.27
C ARG A 356 5.91 0.63 4.57
N VAL A 357 5.05 0.53 3.56
CA VAL A 357 3.70 -0.02 3.72
C VAL A 357 3.78 -1.46 4.20
N LEU A 358 3.12 -1.76 5.31
CA LEU A 358 3.16 -3.06 5.97
C LEU A 358 2.04 -3.97 5.46
N TYR A 359 2.39 -5.23 5.21
CA TYR A 359 1.45 -6.29 4.87
C TYR A 359 0.64 -6.72 6.10
N LYS A 360 -0.67 -6.93 5.91
CA LYS A 360 -1.58 -7.47 6.92
C LYS A 360 -2.01 -8.90 6.59
N SER A 361 -2.55 -9.12 5.40
CA SER A 361 -3.08 -10.43 4.98
C SER A 361 -3.31 -10.49 3.45
N GLY A 362 -3.68 -11.66 2.95
CA GLY A 362 -4.09 -11.89 1.57
C GLY A 362 -2.96 -12.41 0.66
N ASN A 363 -3.34 -13.15 -0.37
CA ASN A 363 -2.41 -13.72 -1.35
C ASN A 363 -2.34 -12.92 -2.67
N GLY A 364 -3.09 -11.83 -2.77
CA GLY A 364 -3.14 -10.98 -3.95
C GLY A 364 -4.14 -11.43 -5.01
N SER A 365 -4.85 -12.55 -4.81
CA SER A 365 -5.92 -12.97 -5.73
C SER A 365 -7.14 -12.05 -5.64
N LEU A 366 -8.01 -12.07 -6.65
CA LEU A 366 -9.24 -11.27 -6.61
C LEU A 366 -10.14 -11.62 -5.41
N SER A 367 -10.19 -12.89 -5.01
CA SER A 367 -10.96 -13.36 -3.85
C SER A 367 -10.28 -13.12 -2.51
N ASP A 368 -8.97 -12.92 -2.52
CA ASP A 368 -8.14 -12.72 -1.32
C ASP A 368 -7.02 -11.69 -1.63
N PRO A 369 -7.41 -10.41 -1.88
CA PRO A 369 -6.47 -9.38 -2.28
C PRO A 369 -5.51 -9.07 -1.13
N TYR A 370 -4.33 -8.55 -1.45
CA TYR A 370 -3.44 -8.04 -0.42
C TYR A 370 -4.14 -6.95 0.40
N ILE A 371 -3.99 -7.01 1.72
CA ILE A 371 -4.48 -6.00 2.67
C ILE A 371 -3.26 -5.40 3.37
N ILE A 372 -3.26 -4.08 3.51
CA ILE A 372 -2.21 -3.34 4.22
C ILE A 372 -2.70 -2.90 5.59
N LYS A 373 -1.77 -2.74 6.53
CA LYS A 373 -2.00 -2.07 7.81
C LYS A 373 -2.09 -0.57 7.60
#